data_AF-A0A822B5Y0-F1
#
_entry.id   AF-A0A822B5Y0-F1
#
_cell.length_a   1.000
_cell.length_b   1.000
_cell.length_c   1.000
_cell.angle_alpha   90.00
_cell.angle_beta   90.00
_cell.angle_gamma   90.00
#
_symmetry.space_group_name_H-M   'P 1'
#
loop_
_entity.id
_entity.type
_entity.pdbx_description
1 polymer ?
#
loop_
_entity_poly.entity_id
_entity_poly.type
_entity_poly.pdbx_seq_one_letter_code
_entity_poly.pdbx_strand_id
1 'polypeptide(L)'
;AYMRYIQDNAETAVKDLLKSVLHSFSEKEHKHQDNIKLHAVDYMDDGSKICLCIDIDGQHSKAKFDFTGTSEQVWYNWNAPRSITNSAIIYCLRAMIAHEIPLNNGCMRPIEVILPPGSLLNPHKDAAVVGGNVLTSQRLVDVILHAFGACAASQGCMNNITWGDNKATSYYETVAGGAGAGPNWHGRSGVHTHMTNTRITDPEILEKRFPVVLQKFCLRPFSGGQGKYRGGDGVDRRILFRRTMTLSMLTDRRVHHPYGLCGGENGQCGKNLLKRVDGRLINLGGKCSVPMEPGDTFILLTPGGGGFGKVNDEEDKNSEQTEFQSFIERGSLFDYKLTQEGV
;
A
#
# COMPACT_ATOMS: atom_id res chain seq x y z
N ALA A 1 15.61 -34.08 -3.93
CA ALA A 1 14.65 -34.30 -5.04
C ALA A 1 13.40 -33.42 -4.89
N TYR A 2 12.60 -33.56 -3.83
CA TYR A 2 11.33 -32.83 -3.64
C TYR A 2 11.42 -31.29 -3.74
N MET A 3 12.35 -30.66 -3.01
CA MET A 3 12.52 -29.19 -3.08
C MET A 3 12.91 -28.68 -4.46
N ARG A 4 13.64 -29.48 -5.24
CA ARG A 4 14.01 -29.12 -6.62
C ARG A 4 12.78 -29.12 -7.52
N TYR A 5 11.92 -30.14 -7.41
CA TYR A 5 10.64 -30.17 -8.14
C TYR A 5 9.71 -29.01 -7.79
N ILE A 6 9.63 -28.63 -6.50
CA ILE A 6 8.84 -27.47 -6.06
C ILE A 6 9.36 -26.19 -6.73
N GLN A 7 10.67 -26.00 -6.71
CA GLN A 7 11.26 -24.83 -7.36
C GLN A 7 11.04 -24.90 -8.87
N ASP A 8 11.14 -26.07 -9.50
CA ASP A 8 11.05 -26.24 -10.97
C ASP A 8 9.63 -25.90 -11.43
N ASN A 9 8.62 -26.33 -10.68
CA ASN A 9 7.24 -25.95 -10.89
C ASN A 9 7.03 -24.42 -10.80
N ALA A 10 7.64 -23.78 -9.80
CA ALA A 10 7.57 -22.32 -9.65
C ALA A 10 8.29 -21.56 -10.79
N GLU A 11 9.42 -22.07 -11.26
CA GLU A 11 10.10 -21.53 -12.44
C GLU A 11 9.20 -21.62 -13.69
N THR A 12 8.61 -22.78 -13.94
CA THR A 12 7.70 -22.99 -15.09
C THR A 12 6.49 -22.06 -15.01
N ALA A 13 5.86 -21.94 -13.85
CA ALA A 13 4.70 -21.06 -13.67
C ALA A 13 5.03 -19.57 -13.95
N VAL A 14 6.23 -19.10 -13.57
CA VAL A 14 6.68 -17.75 -13.94
C VAL A 14 6.95 -17.64 -15.43
N LYS A 15 7.58 -18.64 -16.06
CA LYS A 15 7.78 -18.64 -17.52
C LYS A 15 6.46 -18.54 -18.29
N ASP A 16 5.44 -19.25 -17.83
CA ASP A 16 4.12 -19.24 -18.45
C ASP A 16 3.40 -17.90 -18.24
N LEU A 17 3.57 -17.26 -17.07
CA LEU A 17 3.15 -15.88 -16.85
C LEU A 17 3.83 -14.92 -17.85
N LEU A 18 5.15 -15.02 -18.04
CA LEU A 18 5.86 -14.13 -18.97
C LEU A 18 5.37 -14.28 -20.41
N LYS A 19 5.08 -15.52 -20.84
CA LYS A 19 4.47 -15.79 -22.15
C LYS A 19 3.06 -15.22 -22.27
N SER A 20 2.23 -15.35 -21.24
CA SER A 20 0.85 -14.84 -21.27
C SER A 20 0.81 -13.31 -21.33
N VAL A 21 1.74 -12.64 -20.64
CA VAL A 21 1.93 -11.19 -20.75
C VAL A 21 2.33 -10.83 -22.18
N LEU A 22 3.32 -11.49 -22.77
CA LEU A 22 3.76 -11.24 -24.14
C LEU A 22 2.64 -11.42 -25.17
N HIS A 23 1.83 -12.48 -25.02
CA HIS A 23 0.67 -12.73 -25.87
C HIS A 23 -0.37 -11.60 -25.75
N SER A 24 -0.73 -11.23 -24.52
CA SER A 24 -1.74 -10.19 -24.25
C SER A 24 -1.33 -8.82 -24.80
N PHE A 25 -0.04 -8.49 -24.77
CA PHE A 25 0.50 -7.26 -25.37
C PHE A 25 0.55 -7.33 -26.89
N SER A 26 0.97 -8.46 -27.46
CA SER A 26 1.00 -8.67 -28.93
C SER A 26 -0.38 -8.53 -29.56
N GLU A 27 -1.42 -9.07 -28.90
CA GLU A 27 -2.81 -8.92 -29.34
C GLU A 27 -3.27 -7.46 -29.31
N LYS A 28 -2.95 -6.72 -28.24
CA LYS A 28 -3.31 -5.30 -28.11
C LYS A 28 -2.64 -4.41 -29.13
N GLU A 29 -1.38 -4.69 -29.48
CA GLU A 29 -0.63 -3.90 -30.48
C GLU A 29 -0.83 -4.37 -31.93
N HIS A 30 -1.58 -5.46 -32.15
CA HIS A 30 -1.72 -6.12 -33.45
C HIS A 30 -0.37 -6.40 -34.15
N LYS A 31 0.67 -6.69 -33.37
CA LYS A 31 2.02 -6.97 -33.85
C LYS A 31 2.56 -8.20 -33.13
N HIS A 32 3.06 -9.17 -33.89
CA HIS A 32 3.87 -10.25 -33.32
C HIS A 32 5.23 -9.67 -32.88
N GLN A 33 5.47 -9.67 -31.58
CA GLN A 33 6.76 -9.31 -31.01
C GLN A 33 7.31 -10.51 -30.23
N ASP A 34 8.52 -10.92 -30.56
CA ASP A 34 9.22 -11.99 -29.84
C ASP A 34 9.71 -11.54 -28.46
N ASN A 35 9.82 -10.22 -28.25
CA ASN A 35 10.28 -9.60 -27.01
C ASN A 35 9.45 -8.35 -26.73
N ILE A 36 9.17 -8.07 -25.46
CA ILE A 36 8.47 -6.85 -25.05
C ILE A 36 9.25 -6.08 -24.00
N LYS A 37 9.07 -4.75 -23.99
CA LYS A 37 9.62 -3.86 -22.97
C LYS A 37 8.50 -3.20 -22.20
N LEU A 38 8.48 -3.41 -20.90
CA LEU A 38 7.57 -2.73 -19.98
C LEU A 38 8.33 -1.67 -19.21
N HIS A 39 7.64 -0.59 -18.83
CA HIS A 39 8.24 0.50 -18.11
C HIS A 39 7.24 1.12 -17.13
N ALA A 40 7.68 1.36 -15.90
CA ALA A 40 6.93 2.11 -14.91
C ALA A 40 7.84 2.94 -14.03
N VAL A 41 7.32 4.07 -13.59
CA VAL A 41 7.99 4.98 -12.65
C VAL A 41 6.97 5.43 -11.62
N ASP A 42 7.40 5.48 -10.37
CA ASP A 42 6.63 6.11 -9.29
C ASP A 42 7.58 6.79 -8.29
N TYR A 43 7.01 7.64 -7.42
CA TYR A 43 7.76 8.55 -6.57
C TYR A 43 7.35 8.42 -5.10
N MET A 44 8.33 8.36 -4.22
CA MET A 44 8.15 8.53 -2.77
C MET A 44 7.75 9.99 -2.47
N ASP A 45 7.13 10.24 -1.32
CA ASP A 45 6.69 11.61 -0.95
C ASP A 45 7.81 12.66 -0.85
N ASP A 46 9.08 12.24 -0.72
CA ASP A 46 10.25 13.13 -0.74
C ASP A 46 10.78 13.44 -2.15
N GLY A 47 10.12 12.92 -3.19
CA GLY A 47 10.53 13.03 -4.59
C GLY A 47 11.51 11.96 -5.05
N SER A 48 11.93 11.04 -4.18
CA SER A 48 12.78 9.91 -4.59
C SER A 48 12.04 9.03 -5.60
N LYS A 49 12.68 8.79 -6.74
CA LYS A 49 12.10 8.08 -7.89
C LYS A 49 12.46 6.60 -7.83
N ILE A 50 11.49 5.73 -8.07
CA ILE A 50 11.70 4.31 -8.38
C ILE A 50 11.37 4.10 -9.86
N CYS A 51 12.35 3.62 -10.62
CA CYS A 51 12.24 3.41 -12.06
C CYS A 51 12.45 1.93 -12.36
N LEU A 52 11.57 1.34 -13.17
CA LEU A 52 11.67 -0.06 -13.56
C LEU A 52 11.45 -0.20 -15.07
N CYS A 53 12.43 -0.79 -15.73
CA CYS A 53 12.31 -1.35 -17.08
C CYS A 53 12.28 -2.87 -16.98
N ILE A 54 11.34 -3.54 -17.65
CA ILE A 54 11.29 -4.99 -17.74
C ILE A 54 11.46 -5.39 -19.19
N ASP A 55 12.57 -6.03 -19.52
CA ASP A 55 12.78 -6.65 -20.83
C ASP A 55 12.37 -8.13 -20.72
N ILE A 56 11.31 -8.55 -21.42
CA ILE A 56 10.86 -9.94 -21.46
C ILE A 56 11.30 -10.58 -22.79
N ASP A 57 12.06 -11.66 -22.68
CA ASP A 57 12.51 -12.51 -23.78
C ASP A 57 11.53 -13.68 -23.96
N GLY A 58 10.75 -13.65 -25.05
CA GLY A 58 9.76 -14.68 -25.34
C GLY A 58 10.38 -16.03 -25.74
N GLN A 59 11.55 -16.02 -26.40
CA GLN A 59 12.22 -17.24 -26.85
C GLN A 59 12.72 -18.07 -25.67
N HIS A 60 13.32 -17.42 -24.68
CA HIS A 60 13.87 -18.09 -23.50
C HIS A 60 12.93 -18.06 -22.30
N SER A 61 11.80 -17.34 -22.39
CA SER A 61 10.88 -17.08 -21.29
C SER A 61 11.61 -16.54 -20.05
N LYS A 62 12.51 -15.59 -20.26
CA LYS A 62 13.27 -14.92 -19.22
C LYS A 62 12.88 -13.45 -19.17
N ALA A 63 13.04 -12.83 -18.02
CA ALA A 63 12.83 -11.40 -17.88
C ALA A 63 13.97 -10.75 -17.11
N LYS A 64 14.34 -9.55 -17.53
CA LYS A 64 15.33 -8.72 -16.87
C LYS A 64 14.63 -7.50 -16.29
N PHE A 65 14.66 -7.39 -14.96
CA PHE A 65 14.11 -6.29 -14.18
C PHE A 65 15.24 -5.32 -13.90
N ASP A 66 15.28 -4.23 -14.66
CA ASP A 66 16.30 -3.21 -14.59
C ASP A 66 15.79 -1.97 -13.86
N PHE A 67 16.37 -1.71 -12.68
CA PHE A 67 16.03 -0.54 -11.86
C PHE A 67 16.95 0.66 -12.09
N THR A 68 17.72 0.66 -13.18
CA THR A 68 18.53 1.80 -13.60
C THR A 68 17.68 3.07 -13.72
N GLY A 69 18.21 4.18 -13.18
CA GLY A 69 17.50 5.46 -13.11
C GLY A 69 16.70 5.66 -11.82
N THR A 70 16.61 4.65 -10.94
CA THR A 70 16.14 4.83 -9.56
C THR A 70 17.05 5.79 -8.79
N SER A 71 16.47 6.63 -7.93
CA SER A 71 17.19 7.62 -7.14
C SER A 71 18.29 7.00 -6.27
N GLU A 72 19.28 7.84 -5.93
CA GLU A 72 20.31 7.52 -4.96
C GLU A 72 19.72 7.17 -3.59
N GLN A 73 20.51 6.48 -2.76
CA GLN A 73 20.14 6.24 -1.38
C GLN A 73 19.88 7.56 -0.64
N VAL A 74 18.94 7.53 0.29
CA VAL A 74 18.57 8.68 1.10
C VAL A 74 19.30 8.65 2.44
N TRP A 75 19.49 9.82 3.05
CA TRP A 75 20.02 9.95 4.41
C TRP A 75 19.12 9.28 5.46
N TYR A 76 17.81 9.26 5.20
CA TYR A 76 16.81 8.72 6.10
C TYR A 76 16.70 7.19 6.02
N ASN A 77 15.69 6.62 6.67
CA ASN A 77 15.61 5.17 6.88
C ASN A 77 14.80 4.39 5.83
N TRP A 78 14.29 5.02 4.77
CA TRP A 78 13.48 4.33 3.74
C TRP A 78 14.29 3.74 2.58
N ASN A 79 15.59 3.55 2.77
CA ASN A 79 16.38 2.74 1.85
C ASN A 79 15.96 1.26 1.92
N ALA A 80 15.85 0.60 0.77
CA ALA A 80 15.46 -0.80 0.67
C ALA A 80 16.67 -1.66 0.24
N PRO A 81 17.18 -2.56 1.11
CA PRO A 81 18.16 -3.54 0.72
C PRO A 81 17.67 -4.43 -0.43
N ARG A 82 18.60 -5.01 -1.19
CA ARG A 82 18.32 -5.93 -2.29
C ARG A 82 17.32 -7.04 -1.95
N SER A 83 17.33 -7.54 -0.72
CA SER A 83 16.37 -8.55 -0.25
C SER A 83 14.92 -8.06 -0.34
N ILE A 84 14.65 -6.80 0.01
CA ILE A 84 13.31 -6.20 -0.05
C ILE A 84 12.83 -6.12 -1.50
N THR A 85 13.71 -5.68 -2.41
CA THR A 85 13.40 -5.60 -3.84
C THR A 85 13.09 -6.99 -4.41
N ASN A 86 13.91 -7.99 -4.10
CA ASN A 86 13.65 -9.36 -4.51
C ASN A 86 12.32 -9.90 -3.94
N SER A 87 12.01 -9.63 -2.66
CA SER A 87 10.74 -10.04 -2.06
C SER A 87 9.54 -9.41 -2.75
N ALA A 88 9.61 -8.12 -3.11
CA ALA A 88 8.55 -7.44 -3.85
C ALA A 88 8.33 -8.05 -5.25
N ILE A 89 9.42 -8.38 -5.96
CA ILE A 89 9.36 -9.06 -7.27
C ILE A 89 8.68 -10.43 -7.13
N ILE A 90 9.13 -11.28 -6.19
CA ILE A 90 8.54 -12.60 -5.97
C ILE A 90 7.06 -12.48 -5.63
N TYR A 91 6.70 -11.53 -4.74
CA TYR A 91 5.31 -11.29 -4.36
C TYR A 91 4.45 -10.93 -5.59
N CYS A 92 4.89 -9.99 -6.42
CA CYS A 92 4.13 -9.55 -7.60
C CYS A 92 3.97 -10.68 -8.62
N LEU A 93 5.06 -11.39 -8.93
CA LEU A 93 5.02 -12.54 -9.85
C LEU A 93 4.05 -13.60 -9.33
N ARG A 94 4.11 -13.92 -8.03
CA ARG A 94 3.21 -14.89 -7.43
C ARG A 94 1.76 -14.43 -7.45
N ALA A 95 1.50 -13.15 -7.17
CA ALA A 95 0.16 -12.57 -7.13
C ALA A 95 -0.53 -12.58 -8.52
N MET A 96 0.24 -12.51 -9.60
CA MET A 96 -0.27 -12.58 -10.98
C MET A 96 -0.44 -14.02 -11.50
N ILE A 97 0.15 -15.02 -10.84
CA ILE A 97 -0.01 -16.43 -11.22
C ILE A 97 -1.33 -16.97 -10.69
N ALA A 98 -2.22 -17.36 -11.59
CA ALA A 98 -3.55 -17.91 -11.29
C ALA A 98 -3.55 -19.37 -10.79
N HIS A 99 -2.37 -19.98 -10.62
CA HIS A 99 -2.22 -21.35 -10.13
C HIS A 99 -1.76 -21.39 -8.66
N GLU A 100 -2.15 -22.45 -7.96
CA GLU A 100 -1.68 -22.73 -6.61
C GLU A 100 -0.25 -23.26 -6.63
N ILE A 101 0.72 -22.35 -6.64
CA ILE A 101 2.13 -22.67 -6.42
C ILE A 101 2.59 -22.18 -5.04
N PRO A 102 3.45 -22.93 -4.34
CA PRO A 102 4.05 -22.46 -3.08
C PRO A 102 5.04 -21.32 -3.36
N LEU A 103 5.08 -20.34 -2.45
CA LEU A 103 6.02 -19.23 -2.53
C LEU A 103 7.46 -19.72 -2.28
N ASN A 104 8.34 -19.64 -3.28
CA ASN A 104 9.73 -20.07 -3.14
C ASN A 104 10.65 -19.39 -4.17
N ASN A 105 11.97 -19.56 -4.01
CA ASN A 105 12.98 -18.91 -4.85
C ASN A 105 13.00 -19.40 -6.32
N GLY A 106 12.29 -20.48 -6.66
CA GLY A 106 12.10 -20.93 -8.03
C GLY A 106 11.49 -19.85 -8.92
N CYS A 107 10.63 -18.97 -8.37
CA CYS A 107 10.05 -17.84 -9.08
C CYS A 107 11.09 -16.83 -9.60
N MET A 108 12.29 -16.78 -8.99
CA MET A 108 13.36 -15.85 -9.39
C MET A 108 14.32 -16.43 -10.42
N ARG A 109 14.30 -17.75 -10.67
CA ARG A 109 15.25 -18.38 -11.61
C ARG A 109 15.17 -17.84 -13.05
N PRO A 110 14.00 -17.51 -13.62
CA PRO A 110 13.94 -16.90 -14.95
C PRO A 110 14.13 -15.37 -14.92
N ILE A 111 14.44 -14.79 -13.75
CA ILE A 111 14.44 -13.34 -13.53
C ILE A 111 15.86 -12.85 -13.23
N GLU A 112 16.39 -12.01 -14.11
CA GLU A 112 17.58 -11.22 -13.84
C GLU A 112 17.18 -9.89 -13.19
N VAL A 113 17.89 -9.46 -12.14
CA VAL A 113 17.59 -8.21 -11.44
C VAL A 113 18.83 -7.31 -11.41
N ILE A 114 18.72 -6.12 -12.00
CA ILE A 114 19.77 -5.10 -12.02
C ILE A 114 19.38 -3.99 -11.05
N LEU A 115 20.24 -3.75 -10.05
CA LEU A 115 20.08 -2.70 -9.06
C LEU A 115 21.35 -1.83 -9.03
N PRO A 116 21.27 -0.54 -9.39
CA PRO A 116 22.43 0.36 -9.33
C PRO A 116 23.03 0.42 -7.92
N PRO A 117 24.34 0.18 -7.72
CA PRO A 117 24.98 0.33 -6.41
C PRO A 117 24.83 1.75 -5.86
N GLY A 118 24.53 1.90 -4.57
CA GLY A 118 24.33 3.21 -3.94
C GLY A 118 22.94 3.80 -4.15
N SER A 119 22.05 3.11 -4.89
CA SER A 119 20.67 3.56 -5.07
C SER A 119 19.77 3.28 -3.86
N LEU A 120 18.58 3.87 -3.86
CA LEU A 120 17.51 3.63 -2.89
C LEU A 120 17.18 2.13 -2.72
N LEU A 121 17.38 1.32 -3.76
CA LEU A 121 17.07 -0.12 -3.80
C LEU A 121 18.28 -1.04 -3.65
N ASN A 122 19.48 -0.47 -3.58
CA ASN A 122 20.73 -1.17 -3.31
C ASN A 122 21.69 -0.23 -2.56
N PRO A 123 21.30 0.20 -1.34
CA PRO A 123 22.04 1.19 -0.59
C PRO A 123 23.35 0.61 -0.03
N HIS A 124 24.26 1.48 0.38
CA HIS A 124 25.44 1.09 1.15
C HIS A 124 25.04 0.36 2.44
N LYS A 125 25.89 -0.55 2.91
CA LYS A 125 25.66 -1.36 4.13
C LYS A 125 25.43 -0.54 5.41
N ASP A 126 25.90 0.71 5.44
CA ASP A 126 25.78 1.61 6.58
C ASP A 126 24.52 2.49 6.52
N ALA A 127 23.72 2.38 5.46
CA ALA A 127 22.49 3.14 5.32
C ALA A 127 21.41 2.65 6.29
N ALA A 128 20.56 3.56 6.77
CA ALA A 128 19.38 3.20 7.55
C ALA A 128 18.29 2.62 6.63
N VAL A 129 17.68 1.49 7.03
CA VAL A 129 16.84 0.66 6.14
C VAL A 129 15.46 0.26 6.70
N VAL A 130 15.13 0.66 7.94
CA VAL A 130 13.88 0.25 8.61
C VAL A 130 12.63 0.63 7.80
N GLY A 131 12.61 1.87 7.29
CA GLY A 131 11.54 2.41 6.45
C GLY A 131 11.42 1.73 5.09
N GLY A 132 12.49 1.08 4.61
CA GLY A 132 12.49 0.39 3.32
C GLY A 132 11.47 -0.74 3.27
N ASN A 133 11.29 -1.44 4.39
CA ASN A 133 10.32 -2.53 4.48
C ASN A 133 8.87 -2.04 4.52
N VAL A 134 8.61 -0.82 4.99
CA VAL A 134 7.23 -0.35 5.29
C VAL A 134 6.72 0.69 4.30
N LEU A 135 7.62 1.36 3.58
CA LEU A 135 7.27 2.37 2.57
C LEU A 135 7.75 1.93 1.18
N THR A 136 9.06 1.76 1.01
CA THR A 136 9.67 1.52 -0.31
C THR A 136 9.27 0.17 -0.91
N SER A 137 9.07 -0.86 -0.07
CA SER A 137 8.55 -2.17 -0.50
C SER A 137 7.14 -2.08 -1.10
N GLN A 138 6.26 -1.25 -0.52
CA GLN A 138 4.91 -1.01 -1.02
C GLN A 138 4.97 -0.28 -2.35
N ARG A 139 5.84 0.73 -2.45
CA ARG A 139 6.05 1.46 -3.70
C ARG A 139 6.64 0.59 -4.81
N LEU A 140 7.56 -0.31 -4.47
CA LEU A 140 8.11 -1.31 -5.39
C LEU A 140 7.00 -2.20 -5.98
N VAL A 141 6.09 -2.69 -5.13
CA VAL A 141 4.95 -3.49 -5.58
C VAL A 141 4.07 -2.70 -6.54
N ASP A 142 3.73 -1.45 -6.20
CA ASP A 142 2.96 -0.58 -7.08
C ASP A 142 3.66 -0.43 -8.44
N VAL A 143 4.95 -0.08 -8.47
CA VAL A 143 5.73 0.07 -9.72
C VAL A 143 5.75 -1.21 -10.56
N ILE A 144 5.97 -2.37 -9.94
CA ILE A 144 6.00 -3.65 -10.66
C ILE A 144 4.61 -3.96 -11.25
N LEU A 145 3.55 -3.88 -10.44
CA LEU A 145 2.19 -4.16 -10.91
C LEU A 145 1.74 -3.14 -11.97
N HIS A 146 2.19 -1.89 -11.89
CA HIS A 146 1.96 -0.87 -12.92
C HIS A 146 2.65 -1.24 -14.23
N ALA A 147 3.91 -1.67 -14.21
CA ALA A 147 4.64 -2.07 -15.41
C ALA A 147 3.92 -3.20 -16.16
N PHE A 148 3.36 -4.16 -15.43
CA PHE A 148 2.54 -5.24 -15.99
C PHE A 148 1.11 -4.82 -16.36
N GLY A 149 0.65 -3.62 -15.96
CA GLY A 149 -0.74 -3.18 -16.11
C GLY A 149 -1.73 -4.07 -15.35
N ALA A 150 -1.30 -4.68 -14.24
CA ALA A 150 -2.05 -5.71 -13.53
C ALA A 150 -3.22 -5.13 -12.71
N CYS A 151 -3.00 -4.04 -12.00
CA CYS A 151 -4.02 -3.34 -11.22
C CYS A 151 -3.61 -1.87 -10.93
N ALA A 152 -4.58 -1.07 -10.51
CA ALA A 152 -4.34 0.27 -9.99
C ALA A 152 -3.61 0.24 -8.64
N ALA A 153 -3.02 1.35 -8.23
CA ALA A 153 -2.27 1.42 -6.98
C ALA A 153 -3.16 1.21 -5.75
N SER A 154 -2.66 0.50 -4.76
CA SER A 154 -3.25 0.50 -3.42
C SER A 154 -2.77 1.72 -2.62
N GLN A 155 -3.08 1.78 -1.33
CA GLN A 155 -2.66 2.83 -0.40
C GLN A 155 -1.14 3.12 -0.34
N GLY A 156 -0.28 2.29 -0.94
CA GLY A 156 1.14 2.56 -1.17
C GLY A 156 2.04 2.71 0.07
N CYS A 157 1.55 2.38 1.26
CA CYS A 157 2.33 2.30 2.50
C CYS A 157 1.60 1.44 3.55
N MET A 158 2.31 1.02 4.61
CA MET A 158 1.69 0.26 5.70
C MET A 158 0.98 1.14 6.76
N ASN A 159 1.01 2.47 6.58
CA ASN A 159 0.65 3.49 7.57
C ASN A 159 1.17 3.15 8.98
N ASN A 160 2.49 3.06 9.12
CA ASN A 160 3.10 2.74 10.39
C ASN A 160 2.96 3.88 11.39
N ILE A 161 2.42 3.55 12.55
CA ILE A 161 2.28 4.47 13.66
C ILE A 161 2.87 3.81 14.90
N THR A 162 3.74 4.54 15.58
CA THR A 162 4.28 4.15 16.86
C THR A 162 4.12 5.27 17.85
N TRP A 163 3.94 4.92 19.12
CA TRP A 163 4.08 5.89 20.18
C TRP A 163 4.58 5.24 21.44
N GLY A 164 5.27 6.02 22.25
CA GLY A 164 5.80 5.53 23.50
C GLY A 164 6.22 6.64 24.45
N ASP A 165 6.59 6.22 25.65
CA ASP A 165 7.22 7.06 26.67
C ASP A 165 8.56 6.46 27.11
N ASN A 166 9.35 7.23 27.86
CA ASN A 166 10.63 6.78 28.40
C ASN A 166 10.48 5.81 29.60
N LYS A 167 9.27 5.31 29.86
CA LYS A 167 9.00 4.41 30.98
C LYS A 167 8.85 2.99 30.46
N ALA A 168 7.64 2.64 30.06
CA ALA A 168 7.29 1.25 29.70
C ALA A 168 6.24 1.17 28.59
N THR A 169 5.72 2.30 28.11
CA THR A 169 4.69 2.29 27.09
C THR A 169 5.37 2.33 25.72
N SER A 170 5.18 1.28 24.93
CA SER A 170 5.55 1.26 23.53
C SER A 170 4.45 0.56 22.74
N TYR A 171 3.94 1.25 21.73
CA TYR A 171 2.93 0.75 20.82
C TYR A 171 3.43 0.86 19.38
N TYR A 172 3.14 -0.16 18.58
CA TYR A 172 3.43 -0.20 17.16
C TYR A 172 2.23 -0.80 16.44
N GLU A 173 1.76 -0.13 15.38
CA GLU A 173 0.69 -0.64 14.53
C GLU A 173 0.87 -0.19 13.08
N THR A 174 0.47 -1.08 12.17
CA THR A 174 0.22 -0.80 10.76
C THR A 174 -1.28 -0.53 10.59
N VAL A 175 -1.66 0.52 9.88
CA VAL A 175 -3.08 0.86 9.68
C VAL A 175 -3.50 0.63 8.24
N ALA A 176 -4.65 -0.02 8.08
CA ALA A 176 -5.25 -0.37 6.81
C ALA A 176 -5.66 0.85 5.96
N GLY A 177 -5.94 0.63 4.69
CA GLY A 177 -6.38 1.67 3.76
C GLY A 177 -7.06 1.09 2.53
N GLY A 178 -7.09 1.84 1.44
CA GLY A 178 -7.74 1.40 0.21
C GLY A 178 -6.87 0.47 -0.62
N ALA A 179 -7.44 -0.63 -1.11
CA ALA A 179 -6.83 -1.46 -2.15
C ALA A 179 -7.14 -0.91 -3.55
N GLY A 180 -6.20 -1.07 -4.48
CA GLY A 180 -6.41 -0.71 -5.88
C GLY A 180 -7.40 -1.64 -6.58
N ALA A 181 -8.16 -1.08 -7.53
CA ALA A 181 -9.04 -1.84 -8.40
C ALA A 181 -8.26 -2.57 -9.51
N GLY A 182 -8.85 -3.61 -10.07
CA GLY A 182 -8.27 -4.36 -11.19
C GLY A 182 -9.24 -4.54 -12.35
N PRO A 183 -8.84 -5.30 -13.39
CA PRO A 183 -9.59 -5.47 -14.62
C PRO A 183 -10.99 -6.06 -14.47
N ASN A 184 -11.28 -6.74 -13.35
CA ASN A 184 -12.59 -7.32 -13.09
C ASN A 184 -13.07 -7.20 -11.64
N TRP A 185 -12.44 -6.36 -10.81
CA TRP A 185 -12.77 -6.23 -9.40
C TRP A 185 -12.64 -4.80 -8.86
N HIS A 186 -13.55 -4.44 -7.96
CA HIS A 186 -13.42 -3.25 -7.11
C HIS A 186 -12.32 -3.43 -6.07
N GLY A 187 -11.63 -2.35 -5.75
CA GLY A 187 -10.71 -2.29 -4.64
C GLY A 187 -11.45 -2.45 -3.30
N ARG A 188 -10.90 -3.25 -2.39
CA ARG A 188 -11.47 -3.43 -1.05
C ARG A 188 -11.10 -2.23 -0.14
N SER A 189 -12.08 -1.69 0.57
CA SER A 189 -11.89 -0.60 1.53
C SER A 189 -11.36 -1.09 2.88
N GLY A 190 -10.50 -0.29 3.51
CA GLY A 190 -10.03 -0.50 4.88
C GLY A 190 -9.30 -1.82 5.14
N VAL A 191 -8.48 -2.28 4.20
CA VAL A 191 -7.68 -3.51 4.33
C VAL A 191 -6.19 -3.25 4.28
N HIS A 192 -5.41 -4.15 4.89
CA HIS A 192 -3.98 -4.23 4.67
C HIS A 192 -3.71 -4.81 3.29
N THR A 193 -2.77 -4.22 2.56
CA THR A 193 -2.49 -4.55 1.16
C THR A 193 -1.02 -4.94 0.98
N HIS A 194 -0.78 -5.82 0.02
CA HIS A 194 0.55 -6.20 -0.44
C HIS A 194 1.51 -6.62 0.68
N MET A 195 2.54 -5.81 0.96
CA MET A 195 3.63 -6.15 1.87
C MET A 195 3.23 -6.14 3.36
N THR A 196 1.94 -5.98 3.67
CA THR A 196 1.42 -5.98 5.04
C THR A 196 0.59 -7.22 5.34
N ASN A 197 0.98 -7.97 6.37
CA ASN A 197 0.30 -9.18 6.82
C ASN A 197 0.07 -9.15 8.34
N THR A 198 -0.64 -8.14 8.80
CA THR A 198 -0.93 -7.87 10.21
C THR A 198 -2.42 -7.65 10.38
N ARG A 199 -2.93 -7.83 11.60
CA ARG A 199 -4.29 -7.42 11.97
C ARG A 199 -4.25 -6.18 12.84
N ILE A 200 -5.35 -5.44 12.87
CA ILE A 200 -5.52 -4.30 13.76
C ILE A 200 -5.48 -4.75 15.22
N THR A 201 -5.07 -3.84 16.11
CA THR A 201 -5.27 -4.06 17.55
C THR A 201 -6.72 -3.78 17.90
N ASP A 202 -7.36 -4.67 18.66
CA ASP A 202 -8.74 -4.47 19.12
C ASP A 202 -8.84 -3.15 19.92
N PRO A 203 -9.85 -2.30 19.64
CA PRO A 203 -10.01 -1.01 20.34
C PRO A 203 -10.01 -1.14 21.87
N GLU A 204 -10.70 -2.13 22.42
CA GLU A 204 -10.77 -2.35 23.87
C GLU A 204 -9.40 -2.70 24.46
N ILE A 205 -8.60 -3.50 23.74
CA ILE A 205 -7.24 -3.85 24.16
C ILE A 205 -6.32 -2.65 24.06
N LEU A 206 -6.46 -1.84 23.02
CA LEU A 206 -5.74 -0.59 22.83
C LEU A 206 -5.96 0.36 24.01
N GLU A 207 -7.22 0.65 24.32
CA GLU A 207 -7.58 1.61 25.39
C GLU A 207 -7.29 1.08 26.79
N LYS A 208 -7.36 -0.25 27.00
CA LYS A 208 -7.04 -0.87 28.29
C LYS A 208 -5.55 -0.86 28.59
N ARG A 209 -4.71 -1.05 27.58
CA ARG A 209 -3.25 -1.21 27.76
C ARG A 209 -2.47 0.09 27.60
N PHE A 210 -2.97 1.02 26.80
CA PHE A 210 -2.26 2.23 26.43
C PHE A 210 -3.04 3.47 26.90
N PRO A 211 -2.36 4.56 27.30
CA PRO A 211 -3.00 5.76 27.81
C PRO A 211 -3.56 6.61 26.66
N VAL A 212 -4.43 6.02 25.85
CA VAL A 212 -5.08 6.63 24.69
C VAL A 212 -6.56 6.25 24.63
N VAL A 213 -7.35 7.01 23.87
CA VAL A 213 -8.75 6.68 23.54
C VAL A 213 -8.91 6.72 22.02
N LEU A 214 -9.51 5.68 21.46
CA LEU A 214 -9.84 5.61 20.04
C LEU A 214 -11.18 6.33 19.81
N GLN A 215 -11.12 7.62 19.52
CA GLN A 215 -12.32 8.45 19.34
C GLN A 215 -13.11 8.11 18.07
N LYS A 216 -12.42 7.63 17.03
CA LYS A 216 -13.03 7.29 15.75
C LYS A 216 -12.20 6.24 15.04
N PHE A 217 -12.87 5.26 14.43
CA PHE A 217 -12.27 4.36 13.46
C PHE A 217 -13.35 3.88 12.48
N CYS A 218 -13.36 4.43 11.28
CA CYS A 218 -14.30 4.05 10.22
C CYS A 218 -13.63 4.13 8.85
N LEU A 219 -14.32 3.63 7.82
CA LEU A 219 -13.92 3.91 6.44
C LEU A 219 -13.92 5.42 6.18
N ARG A 220 -13.03 5.89 5.32
CA ARG A 220 -12.94 7.27 4.85
C ARG A 220 -13.69 7.37 3.52
N PRO A 221 -14.96 7.79 3.51
CA PRO A 221 -15.80 7.70 2.32
C PRO A 221 -15.23 8.49 1.15
N PHE A 222 -15.38 7.94 -0.05
CA PHE A 222 -15.03 8.59 -1.32
C PHE A 222 -13.53 8.93 -1.45
N SER A 223 -12.68 8.22 -0.73
CA SER A 223 -11.23 8.33 -0.85
C SER A 223 -10.65 7.41 -1.93
N GLY A 224 -11.36 6.35 -2.32
CA GLY A 224 -11.02 5.52 -3.48
C GLY A 224 -11.28 6.25 -4.80
N GLY A 225 -10.42 6.01 -5.79
CA GLY A 225 -10.56 6.56 -7.14
C GLY A 225 -11.73 5.93 -7.91
N GLN A 226 -12.40 6.74 -8.73
CA GLN A 226 -13.50 6.26 -9.58
C GLN A 226 -12.99 5.51 -10.81
N GLY A 227 -13.86 4.75 -11.45
CA GLY A 227 -13.58 3.99 -12.65
C GLY A 227 -14.66 2.93 -12.85
N LYS A 228 -14.60 2.18 -13.96
CA LYS A 228 -15.45 1.00 -14.15
C LYS A 228 -15.41 0.09 -12.92
N TYR A 229 -14.22 -0.09 -12.37
CA TYR A 229 -14.03 -0.64 -11.04
C TYR A 229 -13.42 0.41 -10.12
N ARG A 230 -14.18 0.80 -9.11
CA ARG A 230 -13.79 1.75 -8.06
C ARG A 230 -12.68 1.21 -7.17
N GLY A 231 -11.73 2.07 -6.80
CA GLY A 231 -10.72 1.79 -5.78
C GLY A 231 -11.34 1.76 -4.37
N GLY A 232 -10.68 1.06 -3.45
CA GLY A 232 -11.14 0.96 -2.07
C GLY A 232 -10.94 2.27 -1.29
N ASP A 233 -11.83 2.54 -0.35
CA ASP A 233 -11.69 3.65 0.58
C ASP A 233 -10.64 3.37 1.66
N GLY A 234 -9.92 4.41 2.05
CA GLY A 234 -9.04 4.41 3.23
C GLY A 234 -9.82 4.38 4.55
N VAL A 235 -9.16 4.75 5.65
CA VAL A 235 -9.78 4.84 6.99
C VAL A 235 -9.55 6.20 7.64
N ASP A 236 -10.52 6.65 8.46
CA ASP A 236 -10.40 7.80 9.36
C ASP A 236 -10.27 7.26 10.79
N ARG A 237 -9.05 7.36 11.33
CA ARG A 237 -8.69 6.88 12.66
C ARG A 237 -8.21 8.03 13.53
N ARG A 238 -8.84 8.21 14.70
CA ARG A 238 -8.55 9.32 15.62
C ARG A 238 -8.23 8.83 17.01
N ILE A 239 -7.05 9.18 17.51
CA ILE A 239 -6.50 8.69 18.78
C ILE A 239 -6.23 9.89 19.68
N LEU A 240 -6.97 9.99 20.78
CA LEU A 240 -6.76 10.98 21.84
C LEU A 240 -5.69 10.46 22.80
N PHE A 241 -4.66 11.26 23.05
CA PHE A 241 -3.61 10.93 24.01
C PHE A 241 -4.01 11.40 25.41
N ARG A 242 -3.80 10.57 26.42
CA ARG A 242 -4.11 10.87 27.84
C ARG A 242 -2.88 11.16 28.68
N ARG A 243 -1.69 11.03 28.09
CA ARG A 243 -0.38 11.24 28.73
C ARG A 243 0.58 11.83 27.71
N THR A 244 1.62 12.49 28.21
CA THR A 244 2.72 12.96 27.38
C THR A 244 3.46 11.75 26.78
N MET A 245 3.54 11.69 25.45
CA MET A 245 4.16 10.60 24.71
C MET A 245 4.81 11.13 23.43
N THR A 246 5.74 10.39 22.85
CA THR A 246 6.25 10.69 21.51
C THR A 246 5.50 9.84 20.50
N LEU A 247 4.78 10.50 19.58
CA LEU A 247 4.19 9.87 18.41
C LEU A 247 5.22 9.91 17.27
N SER A 248 5.49 8.77 16.66
CA SER A 248 6.30 8.66 15.45
C SER A 248 5.51 7.96 14.36
N MET A 249 5.66 8.42 13.13
CA MET A 249 4.95 7.84 11.99
C MET A 249 5.87 7.68 10.80
N LEU A 250 5.72 6.54 10.14
CA LEU A 250 6.30 6.25 8.84
C LEU A 250 5.14 5.97 7.90
N THR A 251 4.72 7.00 7.17
CA THR A 251 3.66 6.91 6.17
C THR A 251 4.13 7.52 4.84
N ASP A 252 3.43 7.17 3.77
CA ASP A 252 3.67 7.69 2.42
C ASP A 252 2.32 7.99 1.73
N ARG A 253 2.33 8.37 0.44
CA ARG A 253 1.12 8.78 -0.30
C ARG A 253 0.38 9.94 0.39
N ARG A 254 1.15 10.90 0.94
CA ARG A 254 0.66 12.19 1.44
C ARG A 254 0.87 13.31 0.42
N VAL A 255 1.79 13.11 -0.53
CA VAL A 255 2.08 14.02 -1.65
C VAL A 255 1.62 13.40 -2.96
N HIS A 256 2.06 12.17 -3.26
CA HIS A 256 1.70 11.49 -4.51
C HIS A 256 0.45 10.62 -4.34
N HIS A 257 -0.53 10.81 -5.21
CA HIS A 257 -1.77 10.04 -5.19
C HIS A 257 -1.55 8.57 -5.57
N PRO A 258 -2.27 7.61 -4.98
CA PRO A 258 -2.41 6.26 -5.52
C PRO A 258 -2.99 6.33 -6.95
N TYR A 259 -2.22 5.92 -7.95
CA TYR A 259 -2.64 6.09 -9.36
C TYR A 259 -3.79 5.14 -9.72
N GLY A 260 -4.72 5.63 -10.55
CA GLY A 260 -5.67 4.79 -11.28
C GLY A 260 -5.03 4.16 -12.52
N LEU A 261 -5.70 3.17 -13.12
CA LEU A 261 -5.18 2.45 -14.29
C LEU A 261 -6.23 2.32 -15.40
N CYS A 262 -5.80 2.24 -16.65
CA CYS A 262 -6.67 2.05 -17.82
C CYS A 262 -7.81 3.09 -17.93
N GLY A 263 -7.57 4.32 -17.49
CA GLY A 263 -8.56 5.41 -17.50
C GLY A 263 -9.39 5.54 -16.21
N GLY A 264 -9.10 4.74 -15.17
CA GLY A 264 -9.62 4.99 -13.83
C GLY A 264 -8.90 6.18 -13.16
N GLU A 265 -9.60 6.83 -12.23
CA GLU A 265 -9.12 7.98 -11.47
C GLU A 265 -8.21 7.56 -10.30
N ASN A 266 -7.40 8.52 -9.86
CA ASN A 266 -6.51 8.32 -8.72
C ASN A 266 -7.28 8.29 -7.40
N GLY A 267 -6.79 7.50 -6.43
CA GLY A 267 -7.22 7.58 -5.05
C GLY A 267 -6.79 8.91 -4.40
N GLN A 268 -7.48 9.30 -3.32
CA GLN A 268 -7.08 10.45 -2.53
C GLN A 268 -5.84 10.13 -1.68
N CYS A 269 -4.91 11.08 -1.61
CA CYS A 269 -3.80 11.05 -0.65
C CYS A 269 -4.32 10.90 0.80
N GLY A 270 -3.49 10.33 1.65
CA GLY A 270 -3.70 10.34 3.09
C GLY A 270 -3.40 11.71 3.70
N LYS A 271 -3.70 11.88 4.98
CA LYS A 271 -3.34 13.05 5.79
C LYS A 271 -3.05 12.63 7.22
N ASN A 272 -2.02 13.23 7.81
CA ASN A 272 -1.69 13.06 9.23
C ASN A 272 -1.86 14.42 9.90
N LEU A 273 -2.82 14.54 10.81
CA LEU A 273 -3.14 15.80 11.46
C LEU A 273 -3.02 15.66 12.98
N LEU A 274 -2.48 16.69 13.61
CA LEU A 274 -2.46 16.87 15.05
C LEU A 274 -3.48 17.93 15.43
N LYS A 275 -4.50 17.55 16.19
CA LYS A 275 -5.42 18.48 16.83
C LYS A 275 -4.92 18.72 18.26
N ARG A 276 -4.45 19.93 18.55
CA ARG A 276 -4.05 20.34 19.89
C ARG A 276 -5.27 20.60 20.78
N VAL A 277 -5.08 20.55 22.10
CA VAL A 277 -6.14 20.87 23.09
C VAL A 277 -6.75 22.26 22.86
N ASP A 278 -5.94 23.23 22.44
CA ASP A 278 -6.38 24.60 22.12
C ASP A 278 -7.16 24.73 20.80
N GLY A 279 -7.40 23.61 20.11
CA GLY A 279 -8.16 23.54 18.87
C GLY A 279 -7.34 23.71 17.59
N ARG A 280 -6.05 24.06 17.66
CA ARG A 280 -5.19 24.15 16.47
C ARG A 280 -5.10 22.81 15.76
N LEU A 281 -5.20 22.84 14.43
CA LEU A 281 -5.06 21.67 13.57
C LEU A 281 -3.80 21.80 12.72
N ILE A 282 -2.84 20.90 12.92
CA ILE A 282 -1.49 20.99 12.34
C ILE A 282 -1.29 19.78 11.43
N ASN A 283 -0.86 19.99 10.18
CA ASN A 283 -0.45 18.91 9.30
C ASN A 283 0.97 18.46 9.65
N LEU A 284 1.13 17.17 9.94
CA LEU A 284 2.39 16.57 10.37
C LEU A 284 3.26 16.05 9.21
N GLY A 285 2.75 16.07 7.98
CA GLY A 285 3.41 15.44 6.82
C GLY A 285 3.37 13.90 6.90
N GLY A 286 4.11 13.23 6.01
CA GLY A 286 4.09 11.76 5.93
C GLY A 286 4.98 11.05 6.95
N LYS A 287 6.04 11.71 7.42
CA LYS A 287 7.08 11.09 8.24
C LYS A 287 7.54 12.12 9.27
N CYS A 288 7.30 11.85 10.55
CA CYS A 288 7.72 12.75 11.61
C CYS A 288 7.73 12.03 12.96
N SER A 289 8.39 12.67 13.93
CA SER A 289 8.24 12.39 15.35
C SER A 289 7.82 13.69 16.05
N VAL A 290 6.79 13.63 16.88
CA VAL A 290 6.21 14.80 17.54
C VAL A 290 5.81 14.46 18.98
N PRO A 291 6.06 15.36 19.95
CA PRO A 291 5.53 15.21 21.29
C PRO A 291 4.01 15.47 21.30
N MET A 292 3.30 14.51 21.88
CA MET A 292 1.87 14.56 22.16
C MET A 292 1.66 14.90 23.63
N GLU A 293 0.74 15.81 23.91
CA GLU A 293 0.33 16.15 25.28
C GLU A 293 -1.04 15.55 25.63
N PRO A 294 -1.37 15.41 26.93
CA PRO A 294 -2.71 14.99 27.34
C PRO A 294 -3.78 15.88 26.72
N GLY A 295 -4.76 15.28 26.05
CA GLY A 295 -5.84 15.96 25.37
C GLY A 295 -5.61 16.20 23.88
N ASP A 296 -4.39 16.00 23.37
CA ASP A 296 -4.12 16.06 21.94
C ASP A 296 -4.72 14.86 21.19
N THR A 297 -5.29 15.10 20.01
CA THR A 297 -5.80 14.04 19.13
C THR A 297 -4.93 13.92 17.89
N PHE A 298 -4.40 12.72 17.65
CA PHE A 298 -3.83 12.36 16.36
C PHE A 298 -4.94 11.86 15.41
N ILE A 299 -5.02 12.43 14.22
CA ILE A 299 -5.98 12.09 13.17
C ILE A 299 -5.20 11.53 11.98
N LEU A 300 -5.38 10.23 11.74
CA LEU A 300 -4.86 9.52 10.59
C LEU A 300 -5.98 9.33 9.57
N LEU A 301 -5.82 9.95 8.40
CA LEU A 301 -6.62 9.67 7.21
C LEU A 301 -5.75 8.85 6.26
N THR A 302 -6.00 7.56 6.11
CA THR A 302 -5.18 6.74 5.21
C THR A 302 -5.57 6.97 3.74
N PRO A 303 -4.66 6.68 2.79
CA PRO A 303 -4.94 6.81 1.37
C PRO A 303 -6.01 5.81 0.92
N GLY A 304 -6.75 6.18 -0.12
CA GLY A 304 -7.60 5.23 -0.87
C GLY A 304 -6.77 4.39 -1.84
N GLY A 305 -7.44 3.55 -2.64
CA GLY A 305 -6.86 2.90 -3.81
C GLY A 305 -7.26 3.61 -5.11
N GLY A 306 -6.49 3.43 -6.17
CA GLY A 306 -6.85 3.91 -7.52
C GLY A 306 -7.97 3.07 -8.15
N GLY A 307 -8.75 3.71 -9.03
CA GLY A 307 -9.77 3.05 -9.84
C GLY A 307 -9.21 2.42 -11.11
N PHE A 308 -10.00 1.56 -11.75
CA PHE A 308 -9.64 0.87 -12.99
C PHE A 308 -10.71 1.07 -14.06
N GLY A 309 -10.28 1.43 -15.28
CA GLY A 309 -11.18 1.62 -16.42
C GLY A 309 -11.94 2.94 -16.37
N LYS A 310 -12.35 3.47 -17.52
CA LYS A 310 -13.23 4.66 -17.57
C LYS A 310 -14.61 4.34 -17.00
N VAL A 311 -15.23 5.32 -16.36
CA VAL A 311 -16.63 5.26 -15.97
C VAL A 311 -17.47 5.29 -17.25
N ASN A 312 -18.40 4.34 -17.41
CA ASN A 312 -19.39 4.37 -18.48
C ASN A 312 -20.67 5.02 -17.92
N ASP A 313 -20.99 6.23 -18.41
CA ASP A 313 -22.14 7.03 -17.93
C ASP A 313 -23.51 6.33 -18.10
N GLU A 314 -23.60 5.24 -18.87
CA GLU A 314 -24.83 4.47 -19.11
C GLU A 314 -25.09 3.36 -18.07
N GLU A 315 -24.07 2.80 -17.42
CA GLU A 315 -24.24 1.77 -16.37
C GLU A 315 -24.51 2.40 -14.99
N ASP A 316 -24.02 3.62 -14.74
CA ASP A 316 -24.13 4.31 -13.45
C ASP A 316 -25.52 4.93 -13.17
N LYS A 317 -26.45 4.89 -14.13
CA LYS A 317 -27.85 5.28 -13.86
C LYS A 317 -28.62 4.24 -13.03
N ASN A 318 -28.07 3.03 -12.87
CA ASN A 318 -28.63 1.95 -12.06
C ASN A 318 -27.80 1.63 -10.81
N SER A 319 -26.67 2.29 -10.59
CA SER A 319 -25.98 2.21 -9.30
C SER A 319 -26.71 3.14 -8.33
N GLU A 320 -27.74 2.61 -7.67
CA GLU A 320 -28.31 3.25 -6.49
C GLU A 320 -27.15 3.74 -5.63
N GLN A 321 -27.12 5.05 -5.37
CA GLN A 321 -26.36 5.59 -4.26
C GLN A 321 -26.60 4.65 -3.10
N THR A 322 -25.60 3.86 -2.72
CA THR A 322 -25.71 3.03 -1.53
C THR A 322 -25.76 4.03 -0.40
N GLU A 323 -26.96 4.50 -0.07
CA GLU A 323 -27.26 5.15 1.19
C GLU A 323 -26.62 4.23 2.22
N PHE A 324 -25.58 4.72 2.89
CA PHE A 324 -25.05 4.02 4.04
C PHE A 324 -26.25 3.81 4.94
N GLN A 325 -26.72 2.57 5.05
CA GLN A 325 -27.77 2.18 5.98
C GLN A 325 -27.39 2.85 7.30
N SER A 326 -28.20 3.80 7.75
CA SER A 326 -27.94 4.55 8.97
C SER A 326 -27.59 3.54 10.04
N PHE A 327 -26.35 3.57 10.52
CA PHE A 327 -25.91 2.63 11.54
C PHE A 327 -26.87 2.77 12.72
N ILE A 328 -27.59 1.70 13.04
CA ILE A 328 -28.43 1.68 14.24
C ILE A 328 -27.44 1.70 15.40
N GLU A 329 -27.32 2.85 16.06
CA GLU A 329 -26.45 3.01 17.22
C GLU A 329 -26.85 1.97 18.28
N ARG A 330 -25.87 1.21 18.77
CA ARG A 330 -26.05 0.15 19.78
C ARG A 330 -24.79 0.06 20.65
N GLY A 331 -24.94 -0.45 21.87
CA GLY A 331 -23.83 -0.74 22.79
C GLY A 331 -23.75 0.23 23.96
N SER A 332 -22.82 -0.04 24.87
CA SER A 332 -22.78 0.56 26.21
C SER A 332 -22.74 2.10 26.24
N LEU A 333 -22.06 2.73 25.28
CA LEU A 333 -22.01 4.20 25.17
C LEU A 333 -23.34 4.80 24.68
N PHE A 334 -24.00 4.13 23.73
CA PHE A 334 -25.30 4.55 23.22
C PHE A 334 -26.38 4.39 24.30
N ASP A 335 -26.39 3.22 24.96
CA ASP A 335 -27.32 2.93 26.06
C ASP A 335 -27.14 3.95 27.19
N TYR A 336 -25.89 4.24 27.58
CA TYR A 336 -25.59 5.26 28.59
C TYR A 336 -26.08 6.66 28.21
N LYS A 337 -25.86 7.11 26.97
CA LYS A 337 -26.36 8.41 26.48
C LYS A 337 -27.90 8.49 26.51
N LEU A 338 -28.57 7.43 26.04
CA LEU A 338 -30.04 7.34 26.10
C LEU A 338 -30.56 7.43 27.54
N THR A 339 -29.81 6.88 28.49
CA THR A 339 -30.20 6.95 29.91
C THR A 339 -30.00 8.35 30.50
N GLN A 340 -29.07 9.14 29.97
CA GLN A 340 -28.85 10.53 30.38
C GLN A 340 -29.83 11.52 29.74
N GLU A 341 -30.31 11.23 28.53
CA GLU A 341 -31.31 12.05 27.82
C GLU A 341 -32.76 11.78 28.27
N GLY A 342 -32.97 10.72 29.07
CA GLY A 342 -34.27 10.31 29.61
C GLY A 342 -34.62 10.85 31.01
N VAL A 343 -33.96 11.92 31.48
CA VAL A 343 -34.24 12.59 32.77
C VAL A 343 -34.87 13.96 32.58
#